data_AF-A0A3E0TNP6-F1
#
_entry.id   AF-A0A3E0TNP6-F1
#
_cell.length_a   1.000
_cell.length_b   1.000
_cell.length_c   1.000
_cell.angle_alpha   90.00
_cell.angle_beta   90.00
_cell.angle_gamma   90.00
#
_symmetry.space_group_name_H-M   'P 1'
#
loop_
_entity.id
_entity.type
_entity.pdbx_description
1 polymer ?
#
loop_
_entity_poly.entity_id
_entity_poly.type
_entity_poly.pdbx_seq_one_letter_code
_entity_poly.pdbx_strand_id
1 'polypeptide(L)'
;MKLLRWLIGRVVILVNFLTQPKSPKLSAERQQEIAELTKNLSLYHLPTCPFCVKVRRAMKREGIELPLMNIKDNNYAVREELVNGGGKPTVPCLKITHADNKVEWMYESNDIIAYLENLVKQGSASTATAA
;
A
#
# COMPACT_ATOMS: atom_id res chain seq x y z
N MET A 1 31.95 -10.62 8.43
CA MET A 1 31.08 -9.63 7.72
C MET A 1 29.60 -10.06 7.56
N LYS A 2 29.23 -11.36 7.60
CA LYS A 2 27.83 -11.83 7.46
C LYS A 2 26.97 -11.69 8.74
N LEU A 3 27.57 -11.90 9.92
CA LEU A 3 26.85 -11.78 11.20
C LEU A 3 26.36 -10.36 11.49
N LEU A 4 27.18 -9.35 11.18
CA LEU A 4 26.83 -7.95 11.42
C LEU A 4 25.62 -7.54 10.57
N ARG A 5 25.63 -7.89 9.27
CA ARG A 5 24.52 -7.61 8.35
C ARG A 5 23.24 -8.38 8.71
N TRP A 6 23.38 -9.58 9.29
CA TRP A 6 22.25 -10.39 9.80
C TRP A 6 21.64 -9.78 11.08
N LEU A 7 22.47 -9.30 12.01
CA LEU A 7 22.02 -8.60 13.22
C LEU A 7 21.33 -7.28 12.90
N ILE A 8 21.93 -6.45 12.04
CA ILE A 8 21.36 -5.16 11.63
C ILE A 8 19.98 -5.37 10.99
N GLY A 9 19.84 -6.36 10.09
CA GLY A 9 18.56 -6.69 9.48
C GLY A 9 17.47 -7.05 10.51
N ARG A 10 17.82 -7.83 11.54
CA ARG A 10 16.89 -8.19 12.62
C ARG A 10 16.51 -7.00 13.49
N VAL A 11 17.46 -6.13 13.83
CA VAL A 11 17.19 -4.92 14.61
C VAL A 11 16.25 -3.99 13.84
N VAL A 12 16.46 -3.79 12.54
CA VAL A 12 15.58 -2.98 11.69
C VAL A 12 14.16 -3.55 11.65
N ILE A 13 14.00 -4.88 11.56
CA ILE A 13 12.68 -5.53 11.60
C ILE A 13 12.01 -5.34 12.97
N LEU A 14 12.77 -5.50 14.07
CA LEU A 14 12.26 -5.37 15.44
C LEU A 14 11.81 -3.93 15.73
N VAL A 15 12.62 -2.94 15.35
CA VAL A 15 12.28 -1.52 15.50
C VAL A 15 11.07 -1.15 14.64
N ASN A 16 10.98 -1.68 13.41
CA ASN A 16 9.82 -1.45 12.56
C ASN A 16 8.52 -1.99 13.19
N PHE A 17 8.59 -3.15 13.84
CA PHE A 17 7.48 -3.75 14.57
C PHE A 17 7.08 -2.93 15.80
N LEU A 18 8.04 -2.50 16.62
CA LEU A 18 7.80 -1.71 17.83
C LEU A 18 7.24 -0.31 17.54
N THR A 19 7.61 0.28 16.40
CA THR A 19 7.17 1.63 15.99
C THR A 19 5.99 1.60 15.03
N GLN A 20 5.34 0.43 14.84
CA GLN A 20 4.23 0.31 13.92
C GLN A 20 2.99 1.02 14.49
N PRO A 21 2.35 1.93 13.73
CA PRO A 21 1.15 2.61 14.20
C PRO A 21 0.03 1.60 14.47
N LYS A 22 -0.81 1.90 15.46
CA LYS A 22 -2.06 1.18 15.70
C LYS A 22 -3.06 1.62 14.65
N SER A 23 -3.81 0.67 14.10
CA SER A 23 -4.92 0.99 13.20
C SER A 23 -6.04 1.68 13.99
N PRO A 24 -6.75 2.65 13.40
CA PRO A 24 -7.87 3.33 14.03
C PRO A 24 -9.02 2.32 14.28
N LYS A 25 -9.81 2.56 15.32
CA LYS A 25 -11.04 1.80 15.57
C LYS A 25 -12.14 2.31 14.65
N LEU A 26 -12.18 1.82 13.41
CA LEU A 26 -13.24 2.13 12.45
C LEU A 26 -14.48 1.28 12.78
N SER A 27 -15.67 1.84 12.56
CA SER A 27 -16.92 1.06 12.59
C SER A 27 -16.92 0.03 11.46
N ALA A 28 -17.69 -1.05 11.60
CA ALA A 28 -17.79 -2.09 10.57
C ALA A 28 -18.25 -1.50 9.23
N GLU A 29 -19.22 -0.59 9.25
CA GLU A 29 -19.74 0.12 8.08
C GLU A 29 -18.64 0.92 7.36
N ARG A 30 -17.84 1.65 8.14
CA ARG A 30 -16.75 2.45 7.59
C ARG A 30 -15.64 1.59 7.00
N GLN A 31 -15.34 0.44 7.63
CA GLN A 31 -14.36 -0.50 7.10
C GLN A 31 -14.82 -1.10 5.76
N GLN A 32 -16.12 -1.43 5.64
CA GLN A 32 -16.71 -1.91 4.40
C GLN A 32 -16.66 -0.86 3.29
N GLU A 33 -16.99 0.39 3.61
CA GLU A 33 -16.90 1.50 2.66
C GLU A 33 -15.47 1.69 2.14
N ILE A 34 -14.47 1.69 3.03
CA ILE A 34 -13.06 1.78 2.63
C ILE A 34 -12.69 0.58 1.77
N ALA A 35 -13.07 -0.64 2.16
CA ALA A 35 -12.79 -1.84 1.39
C ALA A 35 -13.39 -1.79 -0.02
N GLU A 36 -14.61 -1.27 -0.17
CA GLU A 36 -15.26 -1.06 -1.47
C GLU A 36 -14.54 -0.02 -2.33
N LEU A 37 -14.14 1.11 -1.74
CA LEU A 37 -13.36 2.15 -2.43
C LEU A 37 -12.00 1.63 -2.90
N THR A 38 -11.40 0.74 -2.12
CA THR A 38 -10.05 0.24 -2.37
C THR A 38 -10.00 -1.14 -3.04
N LYS A 39 -11.14 -1.75 -3.37
CA LYS A 39 -11.21 -3.11 -3.94
C LYS A 39 -10.43 -3.29 -5.24
N ASN A 40 -10.31 -2.20 -6.01
CA ASN A 40 -9.66 -2.17 -7.31
C ASN A 40 -8.21 -1.66 -7.25
N LEU A 41 -7.67 -1.50 -6.04
CA LEU A 41 -6.32 -1.01 -5.79
C LEU A 41 -5.40 -2.14 -5.36
N SER A 42 -4.19 -2.19 -5.90
CA SER A 42 -3.16 -3.14 -5.49
C SER A 42 -1.83 -2.44 -5.29
N LEU A 43 -1.15 -2.71 -4.18
CA LEU A 43 0.16 -2.10 -3.87
C LEU A 43 1.29 -3.08 -4.18
N TYR A 44 2.11 -2.73 -5.18
CA TYR A 44 3.35 -3.42 -5.49
C TYR A 44 4.44 -2.93 -4.54
N HIS A 45 5.02 -3.87 -3.80
CA HIS A 45 5.92 -3.53 -2.72
C HIS A 45 7.06 -4.54 -2.56
N LEU A 46 8.08 -4.11 -1.81
CA LEU A 46 9.12 -4.98 -1.30
C LEU A 46 9.18 -4.85 0.24
N PRO A 47 9.24 -5.96 1.00
CA PRO A 47 9.28 -5.89 2.46
C PRO A 47 10.46 -5.10 3.02
N THR A 48 11.61 -5.16 2.36
CA THR A 48 12.87 -4.51 2.75
C THR A 48 13.00 -3.05 2.30
N CYS A 49 12.06 -2.54 1.50
CA CYS A 49 12.14 -1.17 0.99
C CYS A 49 11.59 -0.15 2.02
N PRO A 50 12.37 0.87 2.41
CA PRO A 50 11.93 1.87 3.39
C PRO A 50 10.73 2.70 2.90
N PHE A 51 10.69 3.03 1.62
CA PHE A 51 9.56 3.75 1.02
C PHE A 51 8.28 2.91 1.00
N CYS A 52 8.40 1.60 0.74
CA CYS A 52 7.26 0.68 0.85
C CYS A 52 6.77 0.58 2.31
N VAL A 53 7.67 0.55 3.29
CA VAL A 53 7.31 0.57 4.72
C VAL A 53 6.55 1.86 5.05
N LYS A 54 6.98 3.02 4.50
CA LYS A 54 6.32 4.31 4.69
C LYS A 54 4.86 4.28 4.22
N VAL A 55 4.59 3.79 3.02
CA VAL A 55 3.22 3.66 2.47
C VAL A 55 2.37 2.72 3.33
N ARG A 56 2.90 1.53 3.68
CA ARG A 56 2.16 0.56 4.54
C ARG A 56 1.81 1.14 5.91
N ARG A 57 2.69 1.96 6.48
CA ARG A 57 2.41 2.65 7.75
C ARG A 57 1.29 3.67 7.59
N ALA A 58 1.27 4.43 6.49
CA ALA A 58 0.18 5.35 6.19
C ALA A 58 -1.15 4.61 6.02
N MET A 59 -1.19 3.56 5.19
CA MET A 59 -2.36 2.69 5.04
C MET A 59 -2.91 2.22 6.39
N LYS A 60 -2.02 1.73 7.27
CA LYS A 60 -2.41 1.27 8.59
C LYS A 60 -2.98 2.37 9.47
N ARG A 61 -2.46 3.60 9.39
CA ARG A 61 -3.01 4.77 10.12
C ARG A 61 -4.42 5.13 9.66
N GLU A 62 -4.71 4.95 8.38
CA GLU A 62 -6.03 5.20 7.81
C GLU A 62 -6.97 3.98 7.88
N GLY A 63 -6.47 2.83 8.37
CA GLY A 63 -7.22 1.57 8.43
C GLY A 63 -7.49 0.93 7.06
N ILE A 64 -6.69 1.29 6.06
CA ILE A 64 -6.80 0.77 4.69
C ILE A 64 -6.12 -0.60 4.61
N GLU A 65 -6.85 -1.57 4.08
CA GLU A 65 -6.33 -2.90 3.74
C GLU A 65 -6.34 -3.07 2.22
N LEU A 66 -5.15 -3.25 1.62
CA LEU A 66 -4.98 -3.49 0.19
C LEU A 66 -4.30 -4.83 -0.06
N PRO A 67 -4.59 -5.48 -1.20
CA PRO A 67 -3.75 -6.51 -1.76
C PRO A 67 -2.29 -6.04 -1.90
N LEU A 68 -1.36 -6.79 -1.30
CA LEU A 68 0.07 -6.50 -1.33
C LEU A 68 0.78 -7.45 -2.31
N MET A 69 1.29 -6.87 -3.40
CA MET A 69 1.94 -7.61 -4.48
C MET A 69 3.46 -7.56 -4.30
N ASN A 70 4.03 -8.64 -3.77
CA ASN A 70 5.47 -8.70 -3.48
C ASN A 70 6.28 -9.05 -4.74
N ILE A 71 7.19 -8.14 -5.14
CA ILE A 71 8.01 -8.26 -6.35
C ILE A 71 9.37 -8.96 -6.14
N LYS A 72 9.59 -9.63 -5.01
CA LYS A 72 10.84 -10.36 -4.72
C LYS A 72 11.13 -11.41 -5.81
N ASP A 73 12.40 -11.73 -6.03
CA ASP A 73 12.94 -12.59 -7.11
C ASP A 73 12.23 -13.94 -7.34
N ASN A 74 11.50 -14.47 -6.35
CA ASN A 74 10.72 -15.71 -6.51
C ASN A 74 9.31 -15.49 -7.10
N ASN A 75 8.90 -14.25 -7.35
CA ASN A 75 7.58 -13.89 -7.86
C ASN A 75 7.70 -13.14 -9.20
N TYR A 76 8.22 -13.86 -10.18
CA TYR A 76 8.57 -13.33 -11.49
C TYR A 76 7.34 -12.74 -12.23
N ALA A 77 6.18 -13.38 -12.11
CA ALA A 77 4.94 -12.92 -12.74
C ALA A 77 4.50 -11.52 -12.28
N VAL A 78 4.57 -11.23 -10.98
CA VAL A 78 4.20 -9.92 -10.42
C VAL A 78 5.18 -8.83 -10.84
N ARG A 79 6.46 -9.19 -10.95
CA ARG A 79 7.48 -8.27 -11.45
C ARG A 79 7.28 -7.98 -12.93
N GLU A 80 7.00 -8.99 -13.75
CA GLU A 80 6.70 -8.80 -15.17
C GLU A 80 5.45 -7.95 -15.38
N GLU A 81 4.39 -8.18 -14.60
CA GLU A 81 3.18 -7.36 -14.67
C GLU A 81 3.48 -5.89 -14.39
N LEU A 82 4.30 -5.59 -13.37
CA LEU A 82 4.72 -4.24 -13.05
C LEU A 82 5.54 -3.60 -14.19
N VAL A 83 6.42 -4.37 -14.83
CA VAL A 83 7.25 -3.88 -15.94
C VAL A 83 6.41 -3.67 -17.21
N ASN A 84 5.51 -4.60 -17.52
CA ASN A 84 4.66 -4.55 -18.71
C ASN A 84 3.58 -3.47 -18.60
N GLY A 85 3.00 -3.30 -17.40
CA GLY A 85 1.96 -2.31 -17.17
C GLY A 85 2.50 -0.93 -16.79
N GLY A 86 3.35 -0.87 -15.77
CA GLY A 86 3.89 0.39 -15.24
C GLY A 86 5.20 0.86 -15.91
N GLY A 87 5.80 0.02 -16.76
CA GLY A 87 6.99 0.36 -17.55
C GLY A 87 8.32 0.26 -16.79
N LYS A 88 8.31 0.20 -15.45
CA LYS A 88 9.52 0.17 -14.62
C LYS A 88 9.38 -0.75 -13.40
N PRO A 89 10.42 -1.53 -13.04
CA PRO A 89 10.43 -2.39 -11.85
C PRO A 89 10.71 -1.59 -10.56
N THR A 90 10.10 -0.42 -10.41
CA THR A 90 10.32 0.50 -9.29
C THR A 90 9.20 0.34 -8.26
N VAL A 91 9.54 0.37 -6.97
CA VAL A 91 8.59 0.29 -5.86
C VAL A 91 8.82 1.41 -4.85
N PRO A 92 7.78 1.89 -4.14
CA PRO A 92 6.38 1.46 -4.19
C PRO A 92 5.67 1.89 -5.47
N CYS A 93 4.72 1.07 -5.92
CA CYS A 93 3.84 1.39 -7.03
C CYS A 93 2.40 0.96 -6.71
N LEU A 94 1.45 1.85 -6.92
CA LEU A 94 0.02 1.59 -6.73
C LEU A 94 -0.63 1.38 -8.10
N LYS A 95 -1.26 0.22 -8.29
CA LYS A 95 -2.09 -0.08 -9.45
C LYS A 95 -3.53 0.30 -9.13
N ILE A 96 -4.12 1.16 -9.95
CA ILE A 96 -5.49 1.65 -9.83
C ILE A 96 -6.27 1.11 -11.03
N THR A 97 -7.29 0.29 -10.78
CA THR A 97 -8.17 -0.21 -11.84
C THR A 97 -9.47 0.59 -11.83
N HIS A 98 -9.69 1.39 -12.86
CA HIS A 98 -10.89 2.19 -13.03
C HIS A 98 -12.05 1.34 -13.57
N ALA A 99 -13.30 1.81 -13.38
CA ALA A 99 -14.50 1.13 -13.87
C ALA A 99 -14.50 0.92 -15.40
N ASP A 100 -13.81 1.79 -16.15
CA ASP A 100 -13.67 1.73 -17.60
C ASP A 100 -12.63 0.69 -18.08
N ASN A 101 -12.19 -0.23 -17.21
CA ASN A 101 -11.08 -1.17 -17.44
C ASN A 101 -9.72 -0.49 -17.71
N LYS A 102 -9.60 0.82 -17.49
CA LYS A 102 -8.33 1.52 -17.57
C LYS A 102 -7.51 1.23 -16.32
N VAL A 103 -6.27 0.78 -16.54
CA VAL A 103 -5.31 0.54 -15.46
C VAL A 103 -4.34 1.71 -15.43
N GLU A 104 -4.26 2.36 -14.27
CA GLU A 104 -3.32 3.44 -14.00
C GLU A 104 -2.26 2.96 -12.99
N TRP A 105 -1.02 3.39 -13.20
CA TRP A 105 0.12 3.03 -12.37
C TRP A 105 0.70 4.28 -11.75
N MET A 106 0.55 4.41 -10.44
CA MET A 106 1.04 5.55 -9.68
C MET A 106 2.34 5.17 -8.96
N TYR A 107 3.37 5.98 -9.19
CA TYR A 107 4.66 5.88 -8.52
C TYR A 107 4.78 6.98 -7.46
N GLU A 108 5.94 7.05 -6.81
CA GLU A 108 6.25 7.98 -5.73
C GLU A 108 5.49 7.73 -4.41
N SER A 109 6.27 7.44 -3.37
CA SER A 109 5.69 7.05 -2.07
C SER A 109 4.82 8.14 -1.42
N ASN A 110 5.12 9.42 -1.65
CA ASN A 110 4.34 10.52 -1.08
C ASN A 110 3.01 10.70 -1.81
N ASP A 111 3.02 10.59 -3.13
CA ASP A 111 1.83 10.76 -3.97
C ASP A 111 0.84 9.62 -3.72
N ILE A 112 1.35 8.37 -3.62
CA ILE A 112 0.55 7.21 -3.23
C ILE A 112 -0.11 7.43 -1.86
N ILE A 113 0.63 7.96 -0.88
CA ILE A 113 0.07 8.23 0.46
C ILE A 113 -1.02 9.29 0.38
N ALA A 114 -0.76 10.41 -0.30
CA ALA A 114 -1.72 11.49 -0.45
C ALA A 114 -2.98 11.02 -1.18
N TYR A 115 -2.83 10.20 -2.22
CA TYR A 115 -3.94 9.60 -2.96
C TYR A 115 -4.82 8.74 -2.05
N LEU A 116 -4.22 7.82 -1.30
CA LEU A 116 -4.94 6.93 -0.38
C LEU A 116 -5.66 7.70 0.74
N GLU A 117 -5.00 8.70 1.33
CA GLU A 117 -5.60 9.57 2.36
C GLU A 117 -6.78 10.37 1.79
N ASN A 118 -6.65 10.92 0.58
CA ASN A 118 -7.72 11.67 -0.08
C ASN A 118 -8.90 10.77 -0.45
N LEU A 119 -8.64 9.56 -0.93
CA LEU A 119 -9.68 8.59 -1.29
C LEU A 119 -10.56 8.25 -0.07
N VAL A 120 -9.95 7.98 1.08
CA VAL A 120 -10.69 7.70 2.32
C VAL A 120 -11.47 8.94 2.78
N LYS A 121 -10.86 10.14 2.74
CA LYS A 121 -11.54 11.39 3.10
C LYS A 121 -12.77 11.68 2.22
N GLN A 122 -12.67 11.43 0.92
CA GLN A 122 -13.77 11.63 -0.03
C GLN A 122 -14.89 10.62 0.20
N GLY A 123 -14.57 9.36 0.50
CA GLY A 123 -15.55 8.36 0.92
C GLY A 123 -16.43 8.88 2.05
N SER A 124 -15.83 9.41 3.13
CA SER A 124 -16.58 9.92 4.30
C SER A 124 -17.50 11.09 4.01
N ALA A 125 -17.19 11.90 2.99
CA ALA A 125 -18.02 13.02 2.59
C ALA A 125 -19.25 12.56 1.77
N SER A 126 -19.08 11.49 0.98
CA SER A 126 -20.17 10.95 0.15
C SER A 126 -21.26 10.27 0.98
N THR A 127 -20.90 9.61 2.09
CA THR A 127 -21.86 8.94 3.00
C THR A 127 -22.70 9.94 3.80
N ALA A 128 -22.20 11.16 4.05
CA ALA A 128 -22.94 12.21 4.76
C ALA A 128 -24.02 12.92 3.93
N THR A 129 -24.05 12.72 2.60
CA THR A 129 -25.02 13.36 1.70
C THR A 129 -26.18 12.43 1.31
N ALA A 130 -26.11 11.15 1.67
CA ALA A 130 -27.10 10.13 1.32
C ALA A 130 -28.08 9.78 2.47
N ALA A 131 -28.10 10.56 3.55
CA ALA A 131 -29.03 10.45 4.68
C ALA A 131 -29.91 11.71 4.78
#